data_AF-A0A3D3XNY2-F1
#
_entry.id   AF-A0A3D3XNY2-F1
#
_cell.length_a   1.000
_cell.length_b   1.000
_cell.length_c   1.000
_cell.angle_alpha   90.00
_cell.angle_beta   90.00
_cell.angle_gamma   90.00
#
_symmetry.space_group_name_H-M   'P 1'
#
loop_
_entity.id
_entity.type
_entity.pdbx_description
1 polymer ?
#
loop_
_entity_poly.entity_id
_entity_poly.type
_entity_poly.pdbx_seq_one_letter_code
_entity_poly.pdbx_strand_id
1 'polypeptide(L)'
;AWEYHSNLKLIENTPKKPLRIFTHVSERDNRANDPEETYHNWVMANERTAAALKAKGYNYRYIFSKDSKHCDRRVFEHTLADTLVWMW
;
A
#
# COMPACT_ATOMS: atom_id res chain seq x y z
N ALA A 1 10.18 -5.69 2.52
CA ALA A 1 10.04 -4.62 1.52
C ALA A 1 11.40 -3.94 1.36
N TRP A 2 12.31 -4.57 0.62
CA TRP A 2 13.79 -4.55 0.76
C TRP A 2 14.52 -3.23 1.09
N GLU A 3 14.03 -2.04 0.75
CA GLU A 3 14.45 -0.76 1.37
C GLU A 3 13.28 0.25 1.24
N TYR A 4 12.07 -0.28 1.41
CA TYR A 4 10.74 0.25 1.11
C TYR A 4 10.48 0.70 -0.34
N HIS A 5 11.41 1.38 -0.99
CA HIS A 5 11.26 1.86 -2.37
C HIS A 5 12.52 1.67 -3.21
N SER A 6 13.49 0.91 -2.71
CA SER A 6 14.89 0.96 -3.10
C SER A 6 15.48 2.37 -3.01
N ASN A 7 16.80 2.52 -3.04
CA ASN A 7 17.42 3.84 -3.20
C ASN A 7 16.96 4.58 -4.47
N LEU A 8 16.34 3.88 -5.43
CA LEU A 8 15.85 4.47 -6.67
C LEU A 8 14.57 5.31 -6.50
N LYS A 9 13.78 5.09 -5.44
CA LYS A 9 12.50 5.79 -5.16
C LYS A 9 11.65 6.01 -6.42
N LEU A 10 11.36 4.93 -7.14
CA LEU A 10 10.83 5.02 -8.51
C LEU A 10 9.54 5.85 -8.66
N ILE A 11 8.64 5.80 -7.67
CA ILE A 11 7.40 6.59 -7.69
C ILE A 11 7.71 8.09 -7.71
N GLU A 12 8.71 8.51 -6.93
CA GLU A 12 9.15 9.89 -6.82
C GLU A 12 9.96 10.31 -8.06
N ASN A 13 10.89 9.45 -8.51
CA ASN A 13 11.93 9.81 -9.47
C ASN A 13 11.60 9.53 -10.95
N THR A 14 10.52 8.80 -11.25
CA THR A 14 10.13 8.52 -12.65
C THR A 14 8.96 9.39 -13.11
N PRO A 15 8.76 9.59 -14.43
CA PRO A 15 7.57 10.28 -14.94
C PRO A 15 6.28 9.58 -14.50
N LYS A 16 5.26 10.39 -14.14
CA LYS A 16 3.94 9.85 -13.77
C LYS A 16 3.32 9.11 -14.95
N LYS A 17 2.86 7.88 -14.70
CA LYS A 17 2.12 7.07 -15.68
C LYS A 17 0.62 7.32 -15.56
N PRO A 18 -0.17 7.12 -16.64
CA PRO A 18 -1.63 7.28 -16.61
C PRO A 18 -2.29 6.05 -15.95
N LEU A 19 -2.00 5.81 -14.67
CA LEU A 19 -2.50 4.68 -13.91
C LEU A 19 -3.49 5.12 -12.84
N ARG A 20 -4.51 4.30 -12.61
CA ARG A 20 -5.36 4.29 -11.41
C ARG A 20 -4.91 3.12 -10.53
N ILE A 21 -4.56 3.41 -9.28
CA ILE A 21 -3.84 2.45 -8.42
C ILE A 21 -4.64 2.16 -7.15
N PHE A 22 -4.94 0.89 -6.90
CA PHE A 22 -5.47 0.43 -5.63
C PHE A 22 -4.36 -0.26 -4.83
N THR A 23 -4.28 0.02 -3.53
CA THR A 23 -3.43 -0.74 -2.60
C THR A 23 -4.08 -0.89 -1.23
N HIS A 24 -3.76 -1.98 -0.54
CA HIS A 24 -4.31 -2.33 0.76
C HIS A 24 -3.22 -2.90 1.67
N VAL A 25 -3.30 -2.59 2.96
CA VAL A 25 -2.54 -3.27 4.00
C VAL A 25 -3.37 -3.44 5.27
N SER A 26 -3.10 -4.52 6.00
CA SER A 26 -3.73 -4.79 7.29
C SER A 26 -2.97 -4.16 8.46
N GLU A 27 -3.67 -3.81 9.55
CA GLU A 27 -3.03 -3.30 10.77
C GLU A 27 -1.99 -4.28 11.34
N ARG A 28 -2.27 -5.59 11.28
CA ARG A 28 -1.37 -6.66 11.75
C ARG A 28 -0.82 -7.48 10.58
N ASP A 29 -0.48 -6.82 9.48
CA ASP A 29 0.15 -7.47 8.32
C ASP A 29 1.55 -8.00 8.65
N ASN A 30 2.19 -8.60 7.66
CA ASN A 30 3.50 -9.21 7.81
C ASN A 30 4.50 -8.25 8.46
N ARG A 31 5.06 -8.68 9.61
CA ARG A 31 6.12 -7.97 10.35
C ARG A 31 5.74 -6.54 10.74
N ALA A 32 4.46 -6.28 11.04
CA ALA A 32 3.96 -4.98 11.46
C ALA A 32 4.68 -4.37 12.69
N ASN A 33 5.31 -5.20 13.52
CA ASN A 33 6.05 -4.77 14.71
C ASN A 33 7.58 -4.81 14.51
N ASP A 34 8.06 -5.24 13.35
CA ASP A 34 9.51 -5.24 13.10
C ASP A 34 10.00 -3.78 13.01
N PRO A 35 11.18 -3.48 13.58
CA PRO A 35 11.81 -2.17 13.47
C PRO A 35 12.06 -1.74 12.02
N GLU A 36 12.19 -0.43 11.80
CA GLU A 36 12.36 0.15 10.47
C GLU A 36 13.59 -0.41 9.73
N GLU A 37 14.70 -0.56 10.46
CA GLU A 37 16.00 -1.02 9.97
C GLU A 37 15.98 -2.43 9.38
N THR A 38 14.92 -3.20 9.64
CA THR A 38 14.73 -4.52 9.02
C THR A 38 14.28 -4.39 7.57
N TYR A 39 13.70 -3.26 7.17
CA TYR A 39 13.05 -3.06 5.87
C TYR A 39 11.99 -4.12 5.54
N HIS A 40 11.43 -4.80 6.55
CA HIS A 40 10.47 -5.87 6.33
C HIS A 40 9.09 -5.60 6.91
N ASN A 41 8.84 -4.41 7.47
CA ASN A 41 7.53 -4.03 7.99
C ASN A 41 6.56 -3.64 6.85
N TRP A 42 5.57 -4.49 6.54
CA TRP A 42 4.69 -4.27 5.39
C TRP A 42 3.71 -3.11 5.59
N VAL A 43 3.34 -2.82 6.84
CA VAL A 43 2.47 -1.69 7.17
C VAL A 43 3.17 -0.39 6.81
N MET A 44 4.38 -0.21 7.35
CA MET A 44 5.23 0.96 7.06
C MET A 44 5.53 1.09 5.57
N ALA A 45 5.79 -0.03 4.87
CA ALA A 45 6.02 -0.03 3.43
C ALA A 45 4.85 0.58 2.66
N ASN A 46 3.65 0.09 2.93
CA ASN A 46 2.43 0.51 2.22
C ASN A 46 2.05 1.95 2.54
N GLU A 47 2.19 2.40 3.79
CA GLU A 47 1.96 3.80 4.15
C GLU A 47 2.91 4.74 3.41
N ARG A 48 4.19 4.39 3.30
CA ARG A 48 5.18 5.16 2.52
C ARG A 48 4.85 5.15 1.03
N THR A 49 4.46 4.01 0.47
CA THR A 49 4.01 3.92 -0.92
C THR A 49 2.79 4.80 -1.18
N ALA A 50 1.78 4.76 -0.30
CA ALA A 50 0.60 5.62 -0.38
C ALA A 50 0.97 7.12 -0.31
N ALA A 51 1.90 7.50 0.57
CA ALA A 51 2.40 8.87 0.67
C ALA A 51 3.12 9.30 -0.63
N ALA A 52 3.97 8.46 -1.21
CA ALA A 52 4.67 8.74 -2.47
C ALA A 52 3.67 8.86 -3.64
N LEU A 53 2.66 8.00 -3.71
CA LEU A 53 1.60 8.07 -4.72
C LEU A 53 0.81 9.38 -4.62
N LYS A 54 0.48 9.80 -3.39
CA LYS A 54 -0.20 11.07 -3.12
C LYS A 54 0.65 12.26 -3.56
N ALA A 55 1.93 12.28 -3.16
CA ALA A 55 2.86 13.36 -3.50
C ALA A 55 3.07 13.50 -5.02
N LYS A 56 3.12 12.38 -5.74
CA LYS A 56 3.21 12.35 -7.21
C LYS A 56 1.88 12.66 -7.91
N GLY A 57 0.78 12.77 -7.16
CA GLY A 57 -0.55 13.10 -7.67
C GLY A 57 -1.20 11.98 -8.49
N TYR A 58 -0.95 10.71 -8.16
CA TYR A 58 -1.67 9.59 -8.79
C TYR A 58 -3.16 9.60 -8.42
N ASN A 59 -4.00 9.07 -9.31
CA ASN A 59 -5.35 8.66 -8.92
C ASN A 59 -5.20 7.33 -8.18
N TYR A 60 -5.18 7.38 -6.85
CA TYR A 60 -4.94 6.21 -6.03
C TYR A 60 -5.98 6.07 -4.93
N ARG A 61 -6.23 4.82 -4.54
CA ARG A 61 -7.04 4.45 -3.38
C ARG A 61 -6.21 3.55 -2.48
N TYR A 62 -6.01 3.99 -1.24
CA TYR A 62 -5.33 3.24 -0.20
C TYR A 62 -6.34 2.84 0.88
N ILE A 63 -6.44 1.55 1.16
CA ILE A 63 -7.23 1.02 2.28
C ILE A 63 -6.31 0.52 3.36
N PHE A 64 -6.51 1.01 4.58
CA PHE A 64 -5.93 0.45 5.78
C PHE A 64 -7.04 -0.22 6.59
N SER A 65 -6.93 -1.53 6.83
CA SER A 65 -7.94 -2.28 7.58
C SER A 65 -7.49 -2.55 9.01
N LYS A 66 -8.32 -2.16 9.97
CA LYS A 66 -8.09 -2.36 11.41
C LYS A 66 -8.47 -3.78 11.83
N ASP A 67 -7.82 -4.29 12.88
CA ASP A 67 -8.05 -5.62 13.46
C ASP A 67 -8.08 -6.77 12.42
N SER A 68 -7.23 -6.66 11.41
CA SER A 68 -7.06 -7.66 10.35
C SER A 68 -5.60 -8.07 10.21
N LYS A 69 -5.37 -9.21 9.54
CA LYS A 69 -4.04 -9.80 9.31
C LYS A 69 -3.81 -10.03 7.82
N HIS A 70 -2.61 -10.49 7.48
CA HIS A 70 -2.28 -10.94 6.13
C HIS A 70 -3.30 -11.97 5.62
N CYS A 71 -3.84 -11.74 4.41
CA CYS A 71 -4.87 -12.59 3.77
C CYS A 71 -6.18 -12.75 4.58
N ASP A 72 -6.60 -11.72 5.33
CA ASP A 72 -7.89 -11.74 6.04
C ASP A 72 -9.08 -11.68 5.06
N ARG A 73 -9.83 -12.78 4.96
CA ARG A 73 -10.97 -12.91 4.04
C ARG A 73 -12.06 -11.87 4.28
N ARG A 74 -12.25 -11.41 5.52
CA ARG A 74 -13.27 -10.38 5.83
C ARG A 74 -12.99 -9.11 5.04
N VAL A 75 -11.72 -8.69 4.98
CA VAL A 75 -11.33 -7.48 4.24
C VAL A 75 -11.65 -7.63 2.77
N PHE A 76 -11.30 -8.77 2.17
CA PHE A 76 -11.61 -9.05 0.77
C PHE A 76 -13.12 -8.95 0.48
N GLU A 77 -13.95 -9.59 1.30
CA GLU A 77 -15.41 -9.56 1.18
C GLU A 77 -15.98 -8.14 1.34
N HIS A 78 -15.39 -7.32 2.21
CA HIS A 78 -15.81 -5.93 2.42
C HIS A 78 -15.38 -4.97 1.30
N THR A 79 -14.22 -5.18 0.66
CA THR A 79 -13.62 -4.15 -0.21
C THR A 79 -13.66 -4.49 -1.69
N LEU A 80 -13.80 -5.75 -2.09
CA LEU A 80 -13.63 -6.16 -3.49
C LEU A 80 -14.60 -5.45 -4.44
N ALA A 81 -15.90 -5.52 -4.17
CA ALA A 81 -16.92 -4.99 -5.06
C ALA A 81 -16.76 -3.48 -5.26
N ASP A 82 -16.63 -2.71 -4.16
CA ASP A 82 -16.42 -1.26 -4.21
C ASP A 82 -15.10 -0.88 -4.90
N THR A 83 -14.04 -1.68 -4.70
CA THR A 83 -12.76 -1.45 -5.38
C THR A 83 -12.87 -1.66 -6.89
N LEU A 84 -13.56 -2.71 -7.34
CA LEU A 84 -13.76 -2.97 -8.77
C LEU A 84 -14.61 -1.88 -9.44
N VAL A 85 -15.66 -1.41 -8.78
CA VAL A 85 -16.46 -0.27 -9.27
C VAL A 85 -15.61 0.99 -9.36
N TRP A 86 -14.77 1.27 -8.36
CA TRP A 86 -13.85 2.41 -8.40
C TRP A 86 -12.75 2.29 -9.45
N MET A 87 -12.35 1.07 -9.82
CA MET A 87 -11.33 0.85 -10.85
C MET A 87 -11.85 1.06 -12.27
N TRP A 88 -13.14 0.82 -12.52
CA TRP A 88 -13.81 1.03 -13.82
C TRP A 88 -13.87 2.52 -14.18
#